data_AF-R8YCX7-F1
#
_entry.id   AF-R8YCX7-F1
#
_cell.length_a   1.000
_cell.length_b   1.000
_cell.length_c   1.000
_cell.angle_alpha   90.00
_cell.angle_beta   90.00
_cell.angle_gamma   90.00
#
_symmetry.space_group_name_H-M   'P 1'
#
loop_
_entity.id
_entity.type
_entity.pdbx_description
1 polymer ?
#
loop_
_entity_poly.entity_id
_entity_poly.type
_entity_poly.pdbx_seq_one_letter_code
_entity_poly.pdbx_strand_id
1 'polypeptide(L)'
;MHFAKRLAAVVLTLGLSAGLVGCGFHLKGSNPTATPLVYKKLSLELPAKTDDLETQLKVYLAANGVQLSNDNDAYVLRVLEYSPRRQLLNGKLTEVLLRLTVTFQIEDRQGNKITEPRSLTASRSYQYDLATVNTENQQESYLQRIVIDDIAQQITRQISANRLPKAQP
;
A
#
# COMPACT_ATOMS: atom_id res chain seq x y z
N MET A 1 56.58 -27.61 9.76
CA MET A 1 55.85 -26.36 10.10
C MET A 1 54.98 -25.78 8.98
N HIS A 2 54.99 -26.30 7.73
CA HIS A 2 54.12 -25.78 6.65
C HIS A 2 52.71 -26.41 6.62
N PHE A 3 52.55 -27.65 7.10
CA PHE A 3 51.25 -28.35 7.16
C PHE A 3 50.26 -27.66 8.11
N ALA A 4 50.71 -27.26 9.31
CA ALA A 4 49.87 -26.56 10.27
C ALA A 4 49.39 -25.19 9.76
N LYS A 5 50.24 -24.45 9.03
CA LYS A 5 49.89 -23.16 8.41
C LYS A 5 48.87 -23.32 7.27
N ARG A 6 49.00 -24.40 6.48
CA ARG A 6 48.04 -24.74 5.40
C ARG A 6 46.69 -25.19 5.96
N LEU A 7 46.68 -25.98 7.03
CA LEU A 7 45.45 -26.38 7.73
C LEU A 7 44.73 -25.18 8.36
N ALA A 8 45.46 -24.26 9.00
CA ALA A 8 44.89 -23.04 9.56
C ALA A 8 44.26 -22.15 8.48
N ALA A 9 44.91 -21.99 7.32
CA ALA A 9 44.38 -21.21 6.20
C ALA A 9 43.08 -21.82 5.65
N VAL A 10 43.02 -23.15 5.49
CA VAL A 10 41.83 -23.86 5.01
C VAL A 10 40.66 -23.71 5.98
N VAL A 11 40.88 -23.86 7.28
CA VAL A 11 39.84 -23.71 8.32
C VAL A 11 39.32 -22.26 8.36
N LEU A 12 40.19 -21.26 8.23
CA LEU A 12 39.79 -19.86 8.22
C LEU A 12 38.94 -19.51 6.98
N THR A 13 39.31 -20.02 5.81
CA THR A 13 38.53 -19.79 4.57
C THR A 13 37.19 -20.52 4.57
N LEU A 14 37.11 -21.73 5.14
CA LEU A 14 35.86 -22.49 5.23
C LEU A 14 34.90 -21.85 6.25
N GLY A 15 35.42 -21.42 7.40
CA GLY A 15 34.63 -20.73 8.43
C GLY A 15 34.05 -19.40 7.95
N LEU A 16 34.81 -18.63 7.16
CA LEU A 16 34.33 -17.36 6.62
C LEU A 16 33.21 -17.56 5.57
N SER A 17 33.31 -18.60 4.73
CA SER A 17 32.29 -18.90 3.71
C SER A 17 30.95 -19.37 4.29
N ALA A 18 30.96 -20.06 5.43
CA ALA A 18 29.74 -20.51 6.12
C ALA A 18 28.93 -19.36 6.74
N GLY A 19 29.59 -18.24 7.09
CA GLY A 19 28.94 -17.04 7.61
C GLY A 19 28.13 -16.27 6.57
N LEU A 20 28.46 -16.40 5.27
CA LEU A 20 27.75 -15.68 4.20
C LEU A 20 26.42 -16.33 3.79
N VAL A 21 26.19 -17.61 4.12
CA VAL A 21 24.94 -18.33 3.78
C VAL A 21 23.88 -18.21 4.90
N GLY A 22 24.24 -17.56 6.02
CA GLY A 22 23.40 -17.44 7.22
C GLY A 22 22.59 -16.15 7.34
N CYS A 23 22.72 -15.20 6.41
CA CYS A 23 21.79 -14.09 6.37
C CYS A 23 20.48 -14.63 5.80
N GLY A 24 19.52 -15.00 6.66
CA GLY A 24 18.20 -15.56 6.33
C GLY A 24 17.28 -14.64 5.49
N PHE A 25 17.84 -13.90 4.54
CA PHE A 25 17.17 -13.23 3.44
C PHE A 25 16.50 -14.29 2.58
N HIS A 26 15.26 -14.61 2.94
CA HIS A 26 14.34 -15.18 2.01
C HIS A 26 14.07 -14.14 0.93
N LEU A 27 14.54 -14.40 -0.28
CA LEU A 27 14.04 -13.72 -1.48
C LEU A 27 12.52 -13.73 -1.38
N LYS A 28 11.91 -12.57 -1.58
CA LYS A 28 10.45 -12.47 -1.80
C LYS A 28 10.18 -13.22 -3.11
N GLY A 29 10.03 -14.53 -3.00
CA GLY A 29 9.84 -15.42 -4.13
C GLY A 29 8.61 -14.99 -4.92
N SER A 30 8.69 -15.13 -6.24
CA SER A 30 7.57 -14.94 -7.17
C SER A 30 6.37 -15.86 -6.89
N ASN A 31 6.51 -16.80 -5.96
CA ASN A 31 5.40 -17.46 -5.30
C ASN A 31 5.31 -16.91 -3.88
N PRO A 32 4.36 -16.00 -3.59
CA PRO A 32 4.01 -15.78 -2.22
C PRO A 32 3.55 -17.14 -1.71
N THR A 33 3.98 -17.54 -0.53
CA THR A 33 3.03 -18.13 0.41
C THR A 33 1.90 -17.11 0.54
N ALA A 34 1.02 -17.06 -0.48
CA ALA A 34 -0.07 -16.13 -0.58
C ALA A 34 -0.86 -16.43 0.66
N THR A 35 -0.88 -15.49 1.60
CA THR A 35 -1.93 -15.49 2.61
C THR A 35 -3.21 -15.74 1.81
N PRO A 36 -3.91 -16.86 2.04
CA PRO A 36 -5.02 -17.24 1.17
C PRO A 36 -5.92 -16.03 1.05
N LEU A 37 -6.18 -15.59 -0.18
CA LEU A 37 -6.96 -14.38 -0.41
C LEU A 37 -8.33 -14.59 0.23
N VAL A 38 -8.55 -13.93 1.37
CA VAL A 38 -9.75 -14.12 2.20
C VAL A 38 -10.95 -13.55 1.45
N TYR A 39 -10.75 -12.41 0.81
CA TYR A 39 -11.76 -11.68 0.04
C TYR A 39 -11.54 -11.90 -1.46
N LYS A 40 -11.95 -13.06 -1.97
CA LYS A 40 -11.75 -13.43 -3.39
C LYS A 40 -12.61 -12.61 -4.35
N LYS A 41 -13.85 -12.32 -3.96
CA LYS A 41 -14.81 -11.52 -4.73
C LYS A 41 -15.12 -10.24 -3.97
N LEU A 42 -14.95 -9.10 -4.63
CA LEU A 42 -15.29 -7.78 -4.08
C LEU A 42 -16.15 -6.98 -5.05
N SER A 43 -17.13 -6.28 -4.50
CA SER A 43 -17.75 -5.10 -5.11
C SER A 43 -17.18 -3.85 -4.46
N LEU A 44 -17.15 -2.74 -5.19
CA LEU A 44 -16.59 -1.47 -4.73
C LEU A 44 -17.74 -0.50 -4.49
N GLU A 45 -17.81 0.06 -3.28
CA GLU A 45 -18.77 1.12 -2.94
C GLU A 45 -18.01 2.31 -2.40
N LEU A 46 -17.97 3.39 -3.19
CA LEU A 46 -17.24 4.61 -2.87
C LEU A 46 -18.17 5.84 -2.90
N PRO A 47 -17.84 6.89 -2.13
CA PRO A 47 -18.52 8.18 -2.23
C PRO A 47 -18.41 8.80 -3.63
N ALA A 48 -19.28 9.76 -3.94
CA ALA A 48 -19.20 10.51 -5.19
C ALA A 48 -17.84 11.23 -5.36
N LYS A 49 -17.43 11.45 -6.62
CA LYS A 49 -16.17 12.13 -7.01
C LYS A 49 -14.90 11.39 -6.56
N THR A 50 -14.91 10.05 -6.66
CA THR A 50 -13.77 9.19 -6.31
C THR A 50 -13.33 8.30 -7.48
N ASP A 51 -13.67 8.66 -8.72
CA ASP A 51 -13.46 7.87 -9.94
C ASP A 51 -11.98 7.48 -10.15
N ASP A 52 -11.06 8.39 -9.82
CA ASP A 52 -9.61 8.14 -9.90
C ASP A 52 -9.19 7.03 -8.92
N LEU A 53 -9.68 7.08 -7.67
CA LEU A 53 -9.39 6.05 -6.66
C LEU A 53 -10.03 4.72 -7.05
N GLU A 54 -11.28 4.75 -7.50
CA GLU A 54 -11.99 3.54 -7.96
C GLU A 54 -11.22 2.86 -9.10
N THR A 55 -10.75 3.64 -10.08
CA THR A 55 -9.96 3.13 -11.22
C THR A 55 -8.68 2.44 -10.74
N GLN A 56 -7.91 3.09 -9.86
CA GLN A 56 -6.68 2.49 -9.33
C GLN A 56 -6.96 1.24 -8.48
N LEU A 57 -8.01 1.26 -7.65
CA LEU A 57 -8.41 0.09 -6.87
C LEU A 57 -8.77 -1.08 -7.77
N LYS A 58 -9.50 -0.86 -8.87
CA LYS A 58 -9.86 -1.92 -9.81
C LYS A 58 -8.61 -2.59 -10.39
N VAL A 59 -7.62 -1.79 -10.81
CA VAL A 59 -6.35 -2.29 -11.36
C VAL A 59 -5.58 -3.10 -10.32
N TYR A 60 -5.37 -2.55 -9.12
CA TYR A 60 -4.53 -3.18 -8.11
C TYR A 60 -5.18 -4.42 -7.47
N LEU A 61 -6.49 -4.40 -7.22
CA LEU A 61 -7.21 -5.56 -6.69
C LEU A 61 -7.20 -6.71 -7.70
N ALA A 62 -7.49 -6.43 -8.97
CA ALA A 62 -7.43 -7.44 -10.03
C ALA A 62 -6.02 -8.02 -10.19
N ALA A 63 -4.97 -7.18 -10.13
CA ALA A 63 -3.58 -7.62 -10.18
C ALA A 63 -3.18 -8.51 -8.98
N ASN A 64 -3.87 -8.40 -7.84
CA ASN A 64 -3.70 -9.26 -6.67
C ASN A 64 -4.60 -10.50 -6.68
N GLY A 65 -5.31 -10.76 -7.79
CA GLY A 65 -6.17 -11.93 -7.97
C GLY A 65 -7.58 -11.80 -7.35
N VAL A 66 -7.98 -10.59 -6.94
CA VAL A 66 -9.36 -10.33 -6.52
C VAL A 66 -10.25 -10.23 -7.76
N GLN A 67 -11.35 -10.96 -7.77
CA GLN A 67 -12.38 -10.85 -8.79
C GLN A 67 -13.36 -9.74 -8.42
N LEU A 68 -13.47 -8.73 -9.27
CA LEU A 68 -14.47 -7.69 -9.12
C LEU A 68 -15.81 -8.21 -9.64
N SER A 69 -16.80 -8.33 -8.76
CA SER A 69 -18.10 -8.89 -9.10
C SER A 69 -19.22 -8.26 -8.29
N ASN A 70 -20.41 -8.22 -8.89
CA ASN A 70 -21.65 -7.80 -8.24
C ASN A 70 -22.54 -9.01 -7.87
N ASP A 71 -21.97 -10.21 -7.83
CA ASP A 71 -22.66 -11.44 -7.41
C ASP A 71 -23.10 -11.41 -5.94
N ASN A 72 -24.06 -12.27 -5.59
CA ASN A 72 -24.58 -12.35 -4.22
C ASN A 72 -23.56 -12.84 -3.18
N ASP A 73 -22.50 -13.52 -3.60
CA ASP A 73 -21.42 -14.05 -2.75
C ASP A 73 -20.20 -13.11 -2.63
N ALA A 74 -20.24 -11.95 -3.30
CA ALA A 74 -19.17 -10.95 -3.20
C ALA A 74 -19.28 -10.14 -1.91
N TYR A 75 -18.14 -9.93 -1.25
CA TYR A 75 -18.03 -8.94 -0.18
C TYR A 75 -18.03 -7.52 -0.76
N VAL A 76 -18.28 -6.52 0.07
CA VAL A 76 -18.27 -5.11 -0.34
C VAL A 76 -17.07 -4.41 0.31
N LEU A 77 -16.19 -3.84 -0.50
CA LEU A 77 -15.21 -2.86 -0.03
C LEU A 77 -15.91 -1.49 0.00
N ARG A 78 -16.32 -1.06 1.19
CA ARG A 78 -16.98 0.22 1.40
C ARG A 78 -16.00 1.27 1.88
N VAL A 79 -15.89 2.36 1.14
CA VAL A 79 -15.19 3.58 1.57
C VAL A 79 -16.18 4.46 2.32
N LEU A 80 -15.95 4.62 3.62
CA LEU A 80 -16.77 5.42 4.53
C LEU A 80 -16.42 6.91 4.46
N GLU A 81 -15.12 7.21 4.34
CA GLU A 81 -14.62 8.58 4.27
C GLU A 81 -13.52 8.69 3.21
N TYR A 82 -13.63 9.72 2.37
CA TYR A 82 -12.63 10.14 1.40
C TYR A 82 -12.32 11.63 1.62
N SER A 83 -11.16 11.93 2.19
CA SER A 83 -10.82 13.26 2.73
C SER A 83 -9.52 13.80 2.12
N PRO A 84 -9.59 14.42 0.93
CA PRO A 84 -8.45 15.15 0.37
C PRO A 84 -8.25 16.47 1.12
N ARG A 85 -7.00 16.80 1.42
CA ARG A 85 -6.60 18.05 2.08
C ARG A 85 -5.39 18.65 1.38
N ARG A 86 -5.48 19.95 1.11
CA ARG A 86 -4.38 20.81 0.68
C ARG A 86 -4.03 21.75 1.82
N GLN A 87 -2.79 21.72 2.29
CA GLN A 87 -2.32 22.55 3.40
C GLN A 87 -1.12 23.38 2.95
N LEU A 88 -1.12 24.66 3.27
CA LEU A 88 0.06 25.51 3.16
C LEU A 88 0.81 25.48 4.48
N LEU A 89 2.08 25.08 4.44
CA LEU A 89 2.96 25.02 5.58
C LEU A 89 3.97 26.17 5.48
N ASN A 90 3.89 27.12 6.41
CA ASN A 90 4.76 28.29 6.44
C ASN A 90 5.88 28.06 7.46
N GLY A 91 7.09 27.81 6.95
CA GLY A 91 8.32 27.75 7.75
C GLY A 91 9.36 28.72 7.21
N LYS A 92 10.62 28.28 7.15
CA LYS A 92 11.68 29.03 6.45
C LYS A 92 11.41 29.12 4.94
N LEU A 93 10.76 28.07 4.40
CA LEU A 93 10.22 28.00 3.05
C LEU A 93 8.71 27.74 3.17
N THR A 94 7.94 28.17 2.18
CA THR A 94 6.52 27.80 2.06
C THR A 94 6.41 26.49 1.31
N GLU A 95 5.69 25.52 1.86
CA GLU A 95 5.39 24.25 1.20
C GLU A 95 3.89 24.05 1.04
N VAL A 96 3.49 23.41 -0.05
CA VAL A 96 2.14 22.88 -0.24
C VAL A 96 2.19 21.39 0.06
N LEU A 97 1.41 20.95 1.05
CA LEU A 97 1.19 19.55 1.39
C LEU A 97 -0.16 19.08 0.83
N LEU A 98 -0.11 18.04 0.00
CA LEU A 98 -1.26 17.30 -0.49
C LEU A 98 -1.38 16.02 0.34
N ARG A 99 -2.52 15.84 1.00
CA ARG A 99 -2.81 14.69 1.85
C ARG A 99 -4.14 14.08 1.43
N LEU A 100 -4.22 12.77 1.36
CA LEU A 100 -5.47 12.04 1.23
C LEU A 100 -5.59 11.07 2.40
N THR A 101 -6.69 11.16 3.14
CA THR A 101 -7.08 10.17 4.14
C THR A 101 -8.31 9.41 3.63
N VAL A 102 -8.25 8.09 3.71
CA VAL A 102 -9.38 7.21 3.35
C VAL A 102 -9.67 6.27 4.50
N THR A 103 -10.93 6.24 4.93
CA THR A 103 -11.44 5.29 5.92
C THR A 103 -12.35 4.29 5.21
N PHE A 104 -12.06 3.00 5.35
CA PHE A 104 -12.79 1.93 4.66
C PHE A 104 -13.00 0.72 5.57
N GLN A 105 -13.92 -0.14 5.19
CA GLN A 105 -14.15 -1.45 5.81
C GLN A 105 -14.63 -2.47 4.77
N ILE A 106 -14.58 -3.76 5.14
CA ILE A 106 -15.21 -4.84 4.39
C ILE A 106 -16.55 -5.17 5.05
N GLU A 107 -17.58 -5.27 4.22
CA GLU A 107 -18.92 -5.70 4.60
C GLU A 107 -19.34 -6.94 3.81
N ASP A 108 -20.35 -7.65 4.31
CA ASP A 108 -21.11 -8.56 3.46
C ASP A 108 -22.12 -7.77 2.59
N ARG A 109 -22.79 -8.48 1.69
CA ARG A 109 -23.79 -7.87 0.80
C ARG A 109 -25.05 -7.41 1.53
N GLN A 110 -25.28 -7.89 2.74
CA GLN A 110 -26.39 -7.49 3.60
C GLN A 110 -26.08 -6.20 4.39
N GLY A 111 -24.84 -5.70 4.29
CA GLY A 111 -24.38 -4.51 4.99
C GLY A 111 -23.85 -4.78 6.40
N ASN A 112 -23.64 -6.05 6.77
CA ASN A 112 -23.02 -6.38 8.05
C ASN A 112 -21.51 -6.17 7.96
N LYS A 113 -20.97 -5.49 8.97
CA LYS A 113 -19.54 -5.22 9.10
C LYS A 113 -18.77 -6.52 9.34
N ILE A 114 -17.82 -6.84 8.45
CA ILE A 114 -16.91 -8.00 8.57
C ILE A 114 -15.58 -7.59 9.21
N THR A 115 -15.15 -6.35 8.99
CA THR A 115 -13.91 -5.79 9.56
C THR A 115 -14.19 -4.46 10.25
N GLU A 116 -13.42 -4.12 11.27
CA GLU A 116 -13.44 -2.77 11.82
C GLU A 116 -12.96 -1.72 10.79
N PRO A 117 -13.47 -0.48 10.84
CA PRO A 117 -12.99 0.60 9.98
C PRO A 117 -11.48 0.78 10.10
N ARG A 118 -10.83 0.97 8.95
CA ARG A 118 -9.41 1.26 8.85
C ARG A 118 -9.18 2.57 8.10
N SER A 119 -8.45 3.48 8.73
CA SER A 119 -7.99 4.71 8.08
C SER A 119 -6.56 4.58 7.58
N LEU A 120 -6.34 4.99 6.34
CA LEU A 120 -5.02 5.09 5.70
C LEU A 120 -4.79 6.50 5.20
N THR A 121 -3.52 6.91 5.14
CA THR A 121 -3.14 8.25 4.72
C THR A 121 -1.92 8.20 3.83
N ALA A 122 -1.95 8.96 2.73
CA ALA A 122 -0.80 9.24 1.90
C ALA A 122 -0.65 10.75 1.72
N SER A 123 0.58 11.20 1.52
CA SER A 123 0.86 12.61 1.28
C SER A 123 2.09 12.85 0.44
N ARG A 124 2.09 13.96 -0.29
CA ARG A 124 3.26 14.51 -0.99
C ARG A 124 3.29 16.02 -0.77
N SER A 125 4.48 16.59 -0.68
CA SER A 125 4.67 18.04 -0.60
C SER A 125 5.56 18.54 -1.74
N TYR A 126 5.43 19.83 -2.03
CA TYR A 126 6.34 20.56 -2.88
C TYR A 126 6.55 21.97 -2.34
N GLN A 127 7.71 22.56 -2.64
CA GLN A 127 8.00 23.94 -2.28
C GLN A 127 7.18 24.89 -3.17
N TYR A 128 6.53 25.86 -2.53
CA TYR A 128 5.79 26.93 -3.21
C TYR A 128 6.77 28.02 -3.66
N ASP A 129 6.70 28.41 -4.94
CA ASP A 129 7.54 29.47 -5.49
C ASP A 129 6.72 30.39 -6.43
N LEU A 130 6.60 31.66 -6.01
CA LEU A 130 5.91 32.73 -6.74
C LEU A 130 6.42 32.91 -8.18
N ALA A 131 7.67 32.55 -8.47
CA ALA A 131 8.23 32.63 -9.82
C ALA A 131 7.69 31.54 -10.77
N THR A 132 7.12 30.45 -10.22
CA THR A 132 6.72 29.25 -10.98
C THR A 132 5.22 28.94 -10.93
N VAL A 133 4.40 29.91 -10.49
CA VAL A 133 2.94 29.75 -10.30
C VAL A 133 2.22 29.12 -11.52
N ASN A 134 2.68 29.41 -12.74
CA ASN A 134 2.10 28.81 -13.95
C ASN A 134 2.28 27.28 -14.04
N THR A 135 3.38 26.73 -13.52
CA THR A 135 3.65 25.27 -13.51
C THR A 135 3.09 24.55 -12.28
N GLU A 136 2.70 25.28 -11.23
CA GLU A 136 2.19 24.71 -9.98
C GLU A 136 0.94 23.86 -10.19
N ASN A 137 0.02 24.27 -11.09
CA ASN A 137 -1.20 23.51 -11.38
C ASN A 137 -0.91 22.11 -11.95
N GLN A 138 0.13 21.98 -12.80
CA GLN A 138 0.52 20.70 -13.39
C GLN A 138 1.20 19.81 -12.36
N GLN A 139 2.10 20.39 -11.57
CA GLN A 139 2.81 19.67 -10.51
C GLN A 139 1.83 19.17 -9.43
N GLU A 140 0.90 20.01 -8.99
CA GLU A 140 -0.11 19.64 -7.99
C GLU A 140 -0.98 18.49 -8.52
N SER A 141 -1.50 18.59 -9.74
CA SER A 141 -2.31 17.53 -10.37
C SER A 141 -1.55 16.20 -10.48
N TYR A 142 -0.26 16.25 -10.82
CA TYR A 142 0.60 15.07 -10.88
C TYR A 142 0.80 14.44 -9.49
N LEU A 143 1.08 15.26 -8.47
CA LEU A 143 1.26 14.78 -7.11
C LEU A 143 -0.05 14.24 -6.50
N GLN A 144 -1.22 14.81 -6.83
CA GLN A 144 -2.52 14.27 -6.43
C GLN A 144 -2.73 12.85 -6.95
N ARG A 145 -2.38 12.59 -8.22
CA ARG A 145 -2.45 11.23 -8.78
C ARG A 145 -1.54 10.25 -8.04
N ILE A 146 -0.31 10.66 -7.71
CA ILE A 146 0.60 9.83 -6.90
C ILE A 146 0.02 9.53 -5.51
N VAL A 147 -0.60 10.52 -4.87
CA VAL A 147 -1.22 10.34 -3.55
C VAL A 147 -2.38 9.35 -3.61
N ILE A 148 -3.23 9.44 -4.64
CA ILE A 148 -4.35 8.50 -4.86
C ILE A 148 -3.82 7.09 -5.13
N ASP A 149 -2.82 6.97 -5.99
CA ASP A 149 -2.16 5.71 -6.33
C ASP A 149 -1.58 5.01 -5.09
N ASP A 150 -0.87 5.76 -4.24
CA ASP A 150 -0.29 5.27 -2.98
C ASP A 150 -1.39 4.73 -2.05
N ILE A 151 -2.50 5.46 -1.88
CA ILE A 151 -3.66 4.99 -1.11
C ILE A 151 -4.24 3.70 -1.69
N ALA A 152 -4.48 3.63 -3.00
CA ALA A 152 -5.06 2.45 -3.64
C ALA A 152 -4.18 1.20 -3.43
N GLN A 153 -2.86 1.36 -3.56
CA GLN A 153 -1.92 0.28 -3.28
C GLN A 153 -1.91 -0.10 -1.79
N GLN A 154 -1.97 0.87 -0.87
CA GLN A 154 -2.03 0.59 0.57
C GLN A 154 -3.30 -0.19 0.94
N ILE A 155 -4.47 0.23 0.45
CA ILE A 155 -5.75 -0.48 0.66
C ILE A 155 -5.64 -1.92 0.15
N THR A 156 -5.18 -2.09 -1.10
CA THR A 156 -5.00 -3.40 -1.73
C THR A 156 -4.09 -4.31 -0.90
N ARG A 157 -2.97 -3.78 -0.38
CA ARG A 157 -2.04 -4.52 0.48
C ARG A 157 -2.68 -4.96 1.80
N GLN A 158 -3.50 -4.11 2.43
CA GLN A 158 -4.18 -4.49 3.68
C GLN A 158 -5.16 -5.64 3.45
N ILE A 159 -5.87 -5.62 2.31
CA ILE A 159 -6.84 -6.65 1.91
C ILE A 159 -6.11 -7.96 1.56
N SER A 160 -5.11 -7.90 0.67
CA SER A 160 -4.42 -9.11 0.19
C SER A 160 -3.58 -9.79 1.27
N ALA A 161 -3.04 -9.02 2.23
CA ALA A 161 -2.30 -9.55 3.36
C ALA A 161 -3.18 -9.93 4.57
N ASN A 162 -4.51 -9.81 4.46
CA ASN A 162 -5.46 -10.07 5.54
C ASN A 162 -5.09 -9.37 6.86
N ARG A 163 -4.78 -8.07 6.78
CA ARG A 163 -4.34 -7.26 7.94
C ARG A 163 -5.45 -6.39 8.54
N LEU A 164 -6.69 -6.63 8.13
CA LEU A 164 -7.87 -5.91 8.63
C LEU A 164 -8.35 -6.58 9.93
N PRO A 165 -8.51 -5.83 11.03
CA PRO A 165 -9.11 -6.36 12.24
C PRO A 165 -10.54 -6.82 11.97
N LYS A 166 -10.89 -8.03 12.40
CA LYS A 166 -12.25 -8.56 12.28
C LYS A 166 -13.21 -7.73 13.13
N ALA A 167 -14.44 -7.56 12.67
CA ALA A 167 -15.49 -6.94 13.45
C ALA A 167 -15.70 -7.73 14.76
N GLN A 168 -15.83 -7.00 15.87
CA GLN A 168 -16.28 -7.59 17.14
C GLN A 168 -17.82 -7.57 17.19
N PRO A 169 -18.45 -8.61 17.78
CA PRO A 169 -19.91 -8.69 17.92
C PRO A 169 -20.48 -7.59 18.83
#